data_AF-A0A920JUP1-F1
#
_entry.id   AF-A0A920JUP1-F1
#
_cell.length_a   1.000
_cell.length_b   1.000
_cell.length_c   1.000
_cell.angle_alpha   90.00
_cell.angle_beta   90.00
_cell.angle_gamma   90.00
#
_symmetry.space_group_name_H-M   'P 1'
#
loop_
_entity.id
_entity.type
_entity.pdbx_description
1 polymer ?
#
loop_
_entity_poly.entity_id
_entity_poly.type
_entity_poly.pdbx_seq_one_letter_code
_entity_poly.pdbx_strand_id
1 'polypeptide(L)'
;MSDLKAIESVIQTYADSMNESDADKVRKAFHPSAKVTGYLPDGLHEMSTEDFASFVAAQSPPKETNDPVTLEIVSLEIAGKNSSSAG
;
A
#
# COMPACT_ATOMS: atom_id res chain seq x y z
N MET A 1 17.77 -9.55 8.59
CA MET A 1 16.67 -9.77 7.63
C MET A 1 17.18 -9.42 6.24
N SER A 2 16.78 -10.14 5.19
CA SER A 2 17.10 -9.76 3.81
C SER A 2 16.13 -8.67 3.33
N ASP A 3 16.57 -7.86 2.36
CA ASP A 3 15.73 -6.81 1.76
C ASP A 3 14.42 -7.40 1.19
N LEU A 4 14.51 -8.57 0.55
CA LEU A 4 13.34 -9.30 0.04
C LEU A 4 12.28 -9.55 1.13
N LYS A 5 12.67 -10.09 2.29
CA LYS A 5 11.73 -10.38 3.38
C LYS A 5 11.13 -9.11 3.98
N ALA A 6 11.89 -8.01 4.00
CA ALA A 6 11.38 -6.73 4.46
C ALA A 6 10.34 -6.18 3.49
N ILE A 7 10.58 -6.26 2.17
CA ILE A 7 9.63 -5.84 1.14
C ILE A 7 8.36 -6.69 1.19
N GLU A 8 8.48 -8.02 1.25
CA GLU A 8 7.34 -8.93 1.38
C GLU A 8 6.49 -8.61 2.62
N SER A 9 7.13 -8.32 3.76
CA SER A 9 6.42 -7.94 4.99
C SER A 9 5.63 -6.64 4.85
N VAL A 10 6.16 -5.66 4.10
CA VAL A 10 5.46 -4.40 3.83
C VAL A 10 4.28 -4.64 2.88
N ILE A 11 4.47 -5.45 1.83
CA ILE A 11 3.40 -5.83 0.90
C ILE A 11 2.26 -6.55 1.64
N GLN A 12 2.59 -7.46 2.56
CA GLN A 12 1.58 -8.12 3.39
C GLN A 12 0.84 -7.12 4.28
N THR A 13 1.55 -6.16 4.88
CA THR A 13 0.91 -5.11 5.69
C THR A 13 -0.07 -4.26 4.87
N TYR A 14 0.28 -3.96 3.62
CA TYR A 14 -0.63 -3.32 2.67
C TYR A 14 -1.86 -4.20 2.38
N ALA A 15 -1.67 -5.49 2.08
CA ALA A 15 -2.76 -6.43 1.83
C ALA A 15 -3.74 -6.52 3.01
N ASP A 16 -3.19 -6.66 4.23
CA ASP A 16 -3.95 -6.72 5.46
C ASP A 16 -4.71 -5.41 5.72
N SER A 17 -4.13 -4.25 5.38
CA SER A 17 -4.80 -2.96 5.52
C SER A 17 -6.10 -2.90 4.70
N MET A 18 -6.07 -3.41 3.48
CA MET A 18 -7.23 -3.44 2.58
C MET A 18 -8.25 -4.49 3.00
N ASN A 19 -7.79 -5.65 3.45
CA ASN A 19 -8.65 -6.76 3.87
C ASN A 19 -9.36 -6.48 5.21
N GLU A 20 -8.72 -5.72 6.09
CA GLU A 20 -9.23 -5.39 7.42
C GLU A 20 -9.84 -4.00 7.55
N SER A 21 -9.79 -3.17 6.49
CA SER A 21 -10.13 -1.75 6.52
C SER A 21 -9.38 -0.98 7.62
N ASP A 22 -8.06 -1.22 7.73
CA ASP A 22 -7.22 -0.70 8.84
C ASP A 22 -6.31 0.45 8.37
N ALA A 23 -6.66 1.67 8.77
CA ALA A 23 -5.90 2.88 8.47
C ALA A 23 -4.48 2.90 9.06
N ASP A 24 -4.26 2.26 10.21
CA ASP A 24 -2.93 2.24 10.84
C ASP A 24 -1.98 1.30 10.08
N LYS A 25 -2.51 0.22 9.50
CA LYS A 25 -1.73 -0.62 8.58
C LYS A 25 -1.39 0.12 7.29
N VAL A 26 -2.28 0.96 6.76
CA VAL A 26 -1.95 1.86 5.63
C VAL A 26 -0.76 2.76 5.98
N ARG A 27 -0.81 3.45 7.12
CA ARG A 27 0.28 4.35 7.56
C ARG A 27 1.60 3.63 7.80
N LYS A 28 1.58 2.34 8.13
CA LYS A 28 2.79 1.51 8.27
C LYS A 28 3.37 1.08 6.92
N ALA A 29 2.52 0.84 5.93
CA ALA A 29 2.95 0.36 4.62
C ALA A 29 3.45 1.48 3.69
N PHE A 30 2.95 2.71 3.86
CA PHE A 30 3.30 3.84 3.01
C PHE A 30 4.20 4.85 3.71
N HIS A 31 5.11 5.46 2.95
CA HIS A 31 5.88 6.62 3.43
C HIS A 31 4.92 7.80 3.71
N PRO A 32 5.16 8.66 4.73
CA PRO A 32 4.29 9.80 5.01
C PRO A 32 4.10 10.77 3.84
N SER A 33 5.10 10.86 2.96
CA SER A 33 5.05 11.69 1.74
C SER A 33 4.63 10.94 0.47
N ALA A 34 4.16 9.69 0.59
CA ALA A 34 3.70 8.93 -0.56
C ALA A 34 2.43 9.54 -1.18
N LYS A 35 2.20 9.22 -2.46
CA LYS A 35 1.01 9.58 -3.21
C LYS A 35 0.41 8.32 -3.82
N VAL A 36 -0.89 8.11 -3.59
CA VAL A 36 -1.66 7.06 -4.25
C VAL A 36 -2.43 7.72 -5.38
N THR A 37 -2.16 7.29 -6.61
CA THR A 37 -2.68 7.94 -7.81
C THR A 37 -3.40 6.94 -8.70
N GLY A 38 -4.47 7.37 -9.37
CA GLY A 38 -5.19 6.54 -10.33
C GLY A 38 -6.03 7.36 -11.29
N TYR A 39 -6.32 6.81 -12.46
CA TYR A 39 -7.29 7.41 -13.38
C TYR A 39 -8.66 6.77 -13.18
N LEU A 40 -9.65 7.62 -12.89
CA LEU A 40 -11.06 7.30 -12.82
C LEU A 40 -11.79 7.96 -14.01
N PRO A 41 -13.05 7.62 -14.30
CA PRO A 41 -13.78 8.17 -15.46
C PRO A 41 -13.84 9.70 -15.51
N ASP A 42 -13.71 10.38 -14.37
CA ASP A 42 -13.72 11.83 -14.21
C ASP A 42 -12.32 12.47 -14.21
N GLY A 43 -11.24 11.68 -14.25
CA GLY A 43 -9.88 12.18 -14.45
C GLY A 43 -8.82 11.54 -13.56
N LEU A 44 -7.70 12.25 -13.39
CA LEU A 44 -6.62 11.87 -12.48
C LEU A 44 -7.04 12.16 -11.03
N HIS A 45 -6.92 11.15 -10.18
CA HIS A 45 -7.10 11.25 -8.74
C HIS A 45 -5.77 11.03 -8.04
N GLU A 46 -5.51 11.84 -7.03
CA GLU A 46 -4.31 11.75 -6.20
C GLU A 46 -4.70 11.88 -4.73
N MET A 47 -4.27 10.93 -3.91
CA MET A 47 -4.48 10.91 -2.47
C MET A 47 -3.15 10.99 -1.74
N SER A 48 -3.10 11.75 -0.64
CA SER A 48 -2.02 11.59 0.34
C SER A 48 -2.16 10.25 1.08
N THR A 49 -1.11 9.82 1.78
CA THR A 49 -1.18 8.65 2.68
C THR A 49 -2.33 8.76 3.67
N GLU A 50 -2.61 9.96 4.20
CA GLU A 50 -3.68 10.17 5.18
C GLU A 50 -5.07 10.14 4.57
N ASP A 51 -5.24 10.72 3.38
CA ASP A 51 -6.52 10.65 2.66
C ASP A 51 -6.83 9.20 2.28
N PHE A 52 -5.80 8.46 1.82
CA PHE A 52 -5.95 7.05 1.47
C PHE A 52 -6.25 6.18 2.71
N ALA A 53 -5.56 6.42 3.84
CA ALA A 53 -5.85 5.72 5.09
C ALA A 53 -7.29 5.95 5.57
N SER A 54 -7.77 7.20 5.46
CA SER A 54 -9.16 7.56 5.78
C SER A 54 -10.16 6.91 4.83
N PHE A 55 -9.83 6.85 3.54
CA PHE A 55 -10.64 6.17 2.53
C PHE A 55 -10.77 4.67 2.80
N VAL A 56 -9.68 3.98 3.13
CA VAL A 56 -9.67 2.55 3.45
C VAL A 56 -10.50 2.25 4.70
N ALA A 57 -10.35 3.04 5.77
CA ALA A 57 -11.14 2.85 7.00
C ALA A 57 -12.64 3.09 6.82
N ALA A 58 -13.05 3.82 5.78
CA ALA A 58 -14.46 4.03 5.45
C ALA A 58 -15.09 2.87 4.68
N GLN A 59 -14.29 1.93 4.15
CA GLN A 59 -14.79 0.75 3.43
C GLN A 59 -15.22 -0.35 4.41
N SER A 60 -16.24 -1.12 4.05
CA SER A 60 -16.56 -2.35 4.77
C SER A 60 -15.44 -3.38 4.56
N PRO A 61 -14.94 -4.03 5.62
CA PRO A 61 -13.78 -4.91 5.54
C PRO A 61 -14.08 -6.19 4.74
N PRO A 62 -13.34 -6.47 3.65
CA PRO A 62 -13.53 -7.66 2.83
C PRO A 62 -13.47 -8.98 3.60
N LYS A 63 -12.67 -9.06 4.67
CA LYS A 63 -12.57 -10.28 5.52
C LYS A 63 -13.88 -10.73 6.14
N GLU A 64 -14.87 -9.85 6.25
CA GLU A 64 -16.20 -10.17 6.77
C GLU A 64 -17.12 -10.73 5.68
N THR A 65 -16.69 -10.71 4.42
CA THR A 65 -17.36 -11.36 3.30
C THR A 65 -16.91 -12.81 3.18
N ASN A 66 -17.73 -13.62 2.52
CA ASN A 66 -17.45 -15.05 2.34
C ASN A 66 -16.52 -15.32 1.13
N ASP A 67 -15.82 -14.29 0.64
CA ASP A 67 -14.95 -14.35 -0.53
C ASP A 67 -13.51 -14.01 -0.11
N PRO A 68 -12.55 -14.95 -0.25
CA PRO A 68 -11.19 -14.73 0.21
C PRO A 68 -10.45 -13.75 -0.71
N VAL A 69 -9.95 -12.65 -0.15
CA VAL A 69 -9.05 -11.74 -0.86
C VAL A 69 -7.75 -12.47 -1.19
N THR A 70 -7.44 -12.59 -2.47
CA THR A 70 -6.15 -13.12 -2.95
C THR A 70 -5.24 -11.99 -3.39
N LEU A 71 -3.99 -12.02 -2.93
CA LEU A 71 -2.94 -11.11 -3.38
C LEU A 71 -1.73 -11.93 -3.82
N GLU A 72 -1.21 -11.62 -4.99
CA GLU A 72 -0.06 -12.29 -5.60
C GLU A 72 0.98 -11.23 -6.01
N ILE A 73 2.25 -11.47 -5.64
CA ILE A 73 3.36 -10.64 -6.12
C ILE A 73 3.75 -11.14 -7.51
N VAL A 74 3.34 -10.40 -8.55
CA VAL A 74 3.59 -10.78 -9.95
C VAL A 74 5.05 -10.59 -10.37
N SER A 75 5.72 -9.57 -9.83
CA SER A 75 7.14 -9.29 -10.09
C SER A 75 7.74 -8.44 -8.97
N LEU A 76 9.02 -8.66 -8.68
CA LEU A 76 9.80 -7.86 -7.73
C LEU A 76 11.23 -7.73 -8.27
N GLU A 77 11.69 -6.50 -8.47
CA GLU A 77 13.04 -6.18 -8.93
C GLU A 77 13.73 -5.28 -7.90
N ILE A 78 14.96 -5.64 -7.52
CA ILE A 78 15.79 -4.87 -6.58
C ILE A 78 17.03 -4.38 -7.33
N ALA A 79 16.97 -3.16 -7.83
CA ALA A 79 18.17 -2.41 -8.21
C ALA A 79 18.71 -1.70 -6.95
N GLY A 80 20.01 -1.84 -6.65
CA GLY A 80 20.63 -1.33 -5.42
C GLY A 80 20.34 0.15 -5.13
N LYS A 81 20.48 0.56 -3.86
CA LYS A 81 20.03 1.88 -3.35
C LYS A 81 20.62 3.07 -4.14
N ASN A 82 19.80 3.75 -4.93
CA ASN A 82 20.14 5.05 -5.51
C ASN A 82 20.29 6.08 -4.38
N SER A 83 21.53 6.37 -3.98
CA SER A 83 21.88 7.58 -3.24
C SER A 83 22.46 8.58 -4.24
N SER A 84 21.74 9.68 -4.49
CA SER A 84 22.36 10.89 -5.05
C SER A 84 22.55 11.87 -3.93
N SER A 85 23.81 12.19 -3.61
CA SER A 85 24.16 13.40 -2.89
C SER A 85 24.59 14.42 -3.93
N ALA A 86 23.83 15.51 -4.07
CA ALA A 86 24.33 16.70 -4.73
C ALA A 86 25.15 17.46 -3.68
N GLY A 87 26.47 17.53 -3.89
CA GLY A 87 27.38 18.39 -3.14
C GLY A 87 27.43 19.79 -3.72
#